data_AF-A0A972BIY7-F1
#
_entry.id   AF-A0A972BIY7-F1
#
_cell.length_a   1.000
_cell.length_b   1.000
_cell.length_c   1.000
_cell.angle_alpha   90.00
_cell.angle_beta   90.00
_cell.angle_gamma   90.00
#
_symmetry.space_group_name_H-M   'P 1'
#
loop_
_entity.id
_entity.type
_entity.pdbx_description
1 polymer ?
#
loop_
_entity_poly.entity_id
_entity_poly.type
_entity_poly.pdbx_seq_one_letter_code
_entity_poly.pdbx_strand_id
1 'polypeptide(L)'
;MQQYYLPVANFVREYMETTEGPEAGHRRTASFRWRHTLRVLSTAREIGLAEGANMEVLEIAALLHDVAKLDPRADEIHHAVLGSQVAEDFLRKLGIPEQPLQMIIEAIRYHSL
;
A
#
# COMPACT_ATOMS: atom_id res chain seq x y z
N MET A 1 3.35 -13.55 -6.64
CA MET A 1 3.38 -12.90 -5.31
C MET A 1 4.36 -13.48 -4.27
N GLN A 2 4.71 -14.79 -4.26
CA GLN A 2 5.73 -15.30 -3.31
C GLN A 2 7.06 -14.51 -3.38
N GLN A 3 7.44 -14.01 -4.56
CA GLN A 3 8.64 -13.20 -4.76
C GLN A 3 8.55 -11.78 -4.19
N TYR A 4 7.42 -11.09 -4.36
CA TYR A 4 7.30 -9.66 -4.03
C TYR A 4 6.67 -9.38 -2.66
N TYR A 5 6.00 -10.37 -2.05
CA TYR A 5 5.29 -10.18 -0.79
C TYR A 5 6.18 -9.61 0.31
N LEU A 6 7.31 -10.28 0.59
CA LEU A 6 8.16 -9.92 1.72
C LEU A 6 8.83 -8.54 1.53
N PRO A 7 9.41 -8.22 0.35
CA PRO A 7 9.92 -6.87 0.10
C PRO A 7 8.86 -5.77 0.26
N VAL A 8 7.66 -5.96 -0.31
CA VAL A 8 6.59 -4.97 -0.25
C VAL A 8 6.06 -4.81 1.18
N ALA A 9 5.84 -5.93 1.88
CA ALA A 9 5.37 -5.92 3.27
C ALA A 9 6.36 -5.23 4.21
N ASN A 10 7.67 -5.51 4.06
CA ASN A 10 8.70 -4.87 4.86
C ASN A 10 8.76 -3.37 4.58
N PHE A 11 8.74 -2.98 3.30
CA PHE A 11 8.71 -1.57 2.92
C PHE A 11 7.52 -0.83 3.53
N VAL A 12 6.31 -1.38 3.46
CA VAL A 12 5.11 -0.75 4.04
C VAL A 12 5.27 -0.56 5.55
N ARG A 13 5.76 -1.58 6.25
CA ARG A 13 5.98 -1.52 7.70
C ARG A 13 7.01 -0.47 8.08
N GLU A 14 8.20 -0.51 7.47
CA GLU A 14 9.28 0.43 7.74
C GLU A 14 8.85 1.87 7.40
N TYR A 15 8.14 2.05 6.29
CA TYR A 15 7.64 3.37 5.89
C TYR A 15 6.64 3.92 6.91
N MET A 16 5.68 3.10 7.36
CA MET A 16 4.72 3.53 8.38
C MET A 16 5.39 3.80 9.73
N GLU A 17 6.35 2.96 10.15
CA GLU A 17 7.11 3.13 11.39
C GLU A 17 7.97 4.41 11.37
N THR A 18 8.54 4.77 10.21
CA THR A 18 9.38 5.97 10.08
C THR A 18 8.59 7.27 9.89
N THR A 19 7.35 7.17 9.43
CA THR A 19 6.47 8.33 9.22
C THR A 19 5.50 8.58 10.37
N GLU A 20 5.34 7.63 11.30
CA GLU A 20 4.50 7.79 12.49
C GLU A 20 4.97 8.97 13.37
N GLY A 21 4.08 9.95 13.55
CA GLY A 21 4.32 11.08 14.45
C GLY A 21 4.11 10.75 15.93
N PRO A 22 4.70 11.55 16.85
CA PRO A 22 4.70 11.27 18.30
C PRO A 22 3.32 11.37 18.98
N GLU A 23 2.32 12.00 18.35
CA GLU A 23 0.95 12.18 18.89
C GLU A 23 -0.12 11.33 18.17
N ALA A 24 0.26 10.12 17.74
CA ALA A 24 -0.67 9.20 17.12
C ALA A 24 -1.67 8.61 18.14
N GLY A 25 -2.89 9.16 18.22
CA GLY A 25 -4.01 8.47 18.89
C GLY A 25 -4.15 7.02 18.38
N HIS A 26 -4.72 6.08 19.15
CA HIS A 26 -4.61 4.62 18.95
C HIS A 26 -4.87 4.06 17.51
N ARG A 27 -5.61 4.77 16.65
CA ARG A 27 -5.85 4.44 15.23
C ARG A 27 -4.82 5.01 14.24
N ARG A 28 -3.80 5.72 14.72
CA ARG A 28 -2.75 6.38 13.94
C ARG A 28 -1.37 5.76 14.17
N THR A 29 -1.31 4.58 14.79
CA THR A 29 -0.03 3.89 14.97
C THR A 29 0.30 3.00 13.78
N ALA A 30 1.59 2.83 13.48
CA ALA A 30 2.05 1.95 12.42
C ALA A 30 1.57 0.51 12.64
N SER A 31 1.61 0.03 13.89
CA SER A 31 1.13 -1.31 14.25
C SER A 31 -0.38 -1.51 14.02
N PHE A 32 -1.21 -0.49 14.27
CA PHE A 32 -2.65 -0.56 13.99
C PHE A 32 -2.90 -0.57 12.48
N ARG A 33 -2.23 0.30 11.73
CA ARG A 33 -2.37 0.42 10.27
C ARG A 33 -1.87 -0.82 9.56
N TRP A 34 -0.75 -1.40 9.98
CA TRP A 34 -0.27 -2.67 9.45
C TRP A 34 -1.29 -3.80 9.63
N ARG A 35 -1.89 -3.93 10.82
CA ARG A 35 -2.98 -4.90 11.05
C ARG A 35 -4.20 -4.63 10.18
N HIS A 36 -4.50 -3.36 9.90
CA HIS A 36 -5.57 -2.99 8.98
C HIS A 36 -5.24 -3.44 7.54
N THR A 37 -4.04 -3.13 7.03
CA THR A 37 -3.56 -3.57 5.71
C THR A 37 -3.66 -5.08 5.55
N LEU A 38 -3.26 -5.87 6.55
CA LEU A 38 -3.37 -7.33 6.47
C LEU A 38 -4.81 -7.85 6.39
N ARG A 39 -5.77 -7.18 7.07
CA ARG A 39 -7.19 -7.54 6.94
C ARG A 39 -7.72 -7.20 5.54
N VAL A 40 -7.37 -6.03 5.01
CA VAL A 40 -7.73 -5.62 3.64
C VAL A 40 -7.16 -6.60 2.62
N LEU A 41 -5.88 -6.99 2.76
CA LEU A 41 -5.26 -7.99 1.91
C LEU A 41 -5.99 -9.34 1.93
N SER A 42 -6.42 -9.81 3.12
CA SER A 42 -7.19 -11.06 3.23
C SER A 42 -8.51 -10.98 2.46
N THR A 43 -9.28 -9.90 2.65
CA THR A 43 -10.55 -9.71 1.93
C THR A 43 -10.34 -9.53 0.43
N ALA A 44 -9.32 -8.75 0.02
CA ALA A 44 -8.98 -8.57 -1.38
C ALA A 44 -8.62 -9.90 -2.06
N ARG A 45 -7.92 -10.81 -1.36
CA ARG A 45 -7.63 -12.14 -1.88
C ARG A 45 -8.88 -12.96 -2.18
N GLU A 46 -9.82 -12.99 -1.24
CA GLU A 46 -11.07 -13.74 -1.40
C GLU A 46 -11.87 -13.22 -2.60
N ILE A 47 -12.05 -11.90 -2.69
CA ILE A 47 -12.77 -11.26 -3.80
C ILE A 47 -12.01 -11.46 -5.12
N GLY A 48 -10.71 -11.22 -5.15
CA GLY A 48 -9.89 -11.31 -6.35
C GLY A 48 -9.89 -12.72 -6.96
N LEU A 49 -9.87 -13.76 -6.13
CA LEU A 49 -9.97 -15.14 -6.61
C LEU A 49 -11.35 -15.43 -7.21
N ALA A 50 -12.43 -14.92 -6.61
CA ALA A 50 -13.79 -15.11 -7.12
C ALA A 50 -14.02 -14.36 -8.46
N GLU A 51 -13.43 -13.18 -8.61
CA GLU A 51 -13.58 -12.31 -9.79
C GLU A 51 -12.54 -12.60 -10.90
N GLY A 52 -11.61 -13.52 -10.68
CA GLY A 52 -10.54 -13.82 -11.65
C GLY A 52 -9.55 -12.66 -11.84
N ALA A 53 -9.32 -11.86 -10.80
CA ALA A 53 -8.42 -10.72 -10.84
C ALA A 53 -6.96 -11.15 -11.03
N ASN A 54 -6.13 -10.22 -11.53
CA ASN A 54 -4.68 -10.39 -11.48
C ASN A 54 -4.22 -10.30 -10.02
N MET A 55 -4.02 -11.46 -9.39
CA MET A 55 -3.72 -11.56 -7.96
C MET A 55 -2.42 -10.85 -7.57
N GLU A 56 -1.40 -10.83 -8.43
CA GLU A 56 -0.15 -10.16 -8.10
C GLU A 56 -0.31 -8.64 -8.03
N VAL A 57 -0.98 -8.04 -9.02
CA VAL A 57 -1.33 -6.62 -9.02
C VAL A 57 -2.19 -6.28 -7.81
N LEU A 58 -3.24 -7.09 -7.57
CA LEU A 58 -4.20 -6.86 -6.49
C LEU A 58 -3.55 -6.90 -5.11
N GLU A 59 -2.73 -7.92 -4.84
CA GLU A 59 -2.10 -8.08 -3.54
C GLU A 59 -1.04 -6.99 -3.27
N ILE A 60 -0.27 -6.60 -4.29
CA ILE A 60 0.70 -5.50 -4.16
C ILE A 60 -0.03 -4.17 -3.91
N ALA A 61 -1.09 -3.87 -4.67
CA ALA A 61 -1.89 -2.68 -4.47
C ALA A 61 -2.55 -2.67 -3.08
N ALA A 62 -3.11 -3.78 -2.63
CA ALA A 62 -3.73 -3.90 -1.32
C ALA A 62 -2.73 -3.70 -0.16
N LEU A 63 -1.48 -4.16 -0.31
CA LEU A 63 -0.43 -3.91 0.68
C LEU A 63 -0.05 -2.42 0.76
N LEU A 64 0.01 -1.74 -0.39
CA LEU A 64 0.49 -0.36 -0.51
C LEU A 64 -0.59 0.71 -0.41
N HIS A 65 -1.88 0.37 -0.46
CA HIS A 65 -2.98 1.34 -0.63
C HIS A 65 -2.93 2.50 0.38
N ASP A 66 -2.63 2.21 1.64
CA ASP A 66 -2.58 3.18 2.74
C ASP A 66 -1.14 3.50 3.19
N VAL A 67 -0.12 3.23 2.36
CA VAL A 67 1.30 3.35 2.76
C VAL A 67 1.67 4.74 3.30
N ALA A 68 1.09 5.79 2.72
CA ALA A 68 1.32 7.17 3.14
C ALA A 68 0.34 7.70 4.19
N LYS A 69 -0.48 6.84 4.83
CA LYS A 69 -1.53 7.28 5.76
C LYS A 69 -1.01 7.98 7.03
N LEU A 70 0.23 7.68 7.40
CA LEU A 70 0.90 8.28 8.57
C LEU A 70 1.90 9.37 8.17
N ASP A 71 2.16 9.56 6.88
CA ASP A 71 3.08 10.58 6.40
C ASP A 71 2.50 11.98 6.65
N PRO A 72 3.21 12.89 7.36
CA PRO A 72 2.72 14.25 7.60
C PRO A 72 2.41 15.04 6.32
N ARG A 73 3.08 14.72 5.20
CA ARG A 73 2.79 15.33 3.89
C ARG A 73 1.37 14.98 3.41
N ALA A 74 0.74 13.96 3.99
CA ALA A 74 -0.64 13.58 3.69
C ALA A 74 -1.68 14.63 4.16
N ASP A 75 -1.28 15.56 5.04
CA ASP A 75 -2.12 16.68 5.46
C ASP A 75 -2.27 17.75 4.35
N GLU A 76 -1.28 17.83 3.44
CA GLU A 76 -1.28 18.78 2.31
C GLU A 76 -1.66 18.11 0.98
N ILE A 77 -1.25 16.85 0.79
CA ILE A 77 -1.52 16.04 -0.40
C ILE A 77 -2.36 14.85 0.03
N HIS A 78 -3.49 14.59 -0.62
CA HIS A 78 -4.32 13.45 -0.25
C HIS A 78 -3.51 12.14 -0.20
N HIS A 79 -3.61 11.40 0.92
CA HIS A 79 -2.80 10.20 1.19
C HIS A 79 -2.76 9.18 0.04
N ALA A 80 -3.84 9.02 -0.72
CA ALA A 80 -3.88 8.11 -1.87
C ALA A 80 -2.95 8.57 -3.02
N VAL A 81 -2.90 9.88 -3.27
CA VAL A 81 -2.03 10.48 -4.29
C VAL A 81 -0.58 10.43 -3.84
N LEU A 82 -0.30 10.74 -2.57
CA LEU A 82 1.05 10.62 -2.01
C LEU A 82 1.50 9.15 -1.99
N GLY A 83 0.62 8.25 -1.55
CA GLY A 83 0.86 6.81 -1.50
C GLY A 83 1.15 6.22 -2.87
N SER A 84 0.48 6.69 -3.93
CA SER A 84 0.76 6.24 -5.29
C SER A 84 2.14 6.66 -5.76
N GLN A 85 2.61 7.87 -5.40
CA GLN A 85 3.98 8.32 -5.73
C GLN A 85 5.04 7.50 -4.98
N VAL A 86 4.83 7.29 -3.68
CA VAL A 86 5.71 6.47 -2.82
C VAL A 86 5.81 5.04 -3.34
N ALA A 87 4.67 4.44 -3.71
CA ALA A 87 4.60 3.11 -4.29
C ALA A 87 5.31 3.04 -5.64
N GLU A 88 5.15 4.03 -6.51
CA GLU A 88 5.80 4.07 -7.82
C GLU A 88 7.33 4.05 -7.68
N ASP A 89 7.88 4.94 -6.85
CA ASP A 89 9.32 5.03 -6.61
C ASP A 89 9.91 3.71 -6.09
N PHE A 90 9.19 3.03 -5.19
CA PHE A 90 9.61 1.76 -4.63
C PHE A 90 9.52 0.61 -5.64
N LEU A 91 8.38 0.47 -6.32
CA LEU A 91 8.13 -0.65 -7.24
C LEU A 91 8.98 -0.58 -8.51
N ARG A 92 9.32 0.64 -8.99
CA ARG A 92 10.31 0.82 -10.06
C ARG A 92 11.68 0.29 -9.66
N LYS A 93 12.14 0.58 -8.43
CA LYS A 93 13.41 0.05 -7.89
C LYS A 93 13.37 -1.47 -7.69
N LEU A 94 12.20 -2.02 -7.39
CA LEU A 94 11.98 -3.46 -7.26
C LEU A 94 11.93 -4.19 -8.63
N GLY A 95 11.91 -3.44 -9.74
CA GLY A 95 11.93 -4.00 -11.09
C GLY A 95 10.57 -4.50 -11.58
N ILE A 96 9.46 -3.96 -11.06
CA ILE A 96 8.13 -4.30 -11.56
C ILE A 96 7.96 -3.78 -13.00
N PRO A 97 7.47 -4.60 -13.96
CA PRO A 97 7.25 -4.15 -15.34
C PRO A 97 6.23 -3.01 -15.43
N GLU A 98 6.31 -2.19 -16.49
CA GLU A 98 5.53 -0.96 -16.61
C GLU A 98 4.00 -1.18 -16.56
N GLN A 99 3.51 -2.24 -17.21
CA GLN A 99 2.07 -2.52 -17.27
C GLN A 99 1.48 -2.84 -15.87
N PRO A 100 1.97 -3.84 -15.10
CA PRO A 100 1.47 -4.07 -13.75
C PRO A 100 1.75 -2.90 -12.81
N LEU A 101 2.88 -2.19 -12.98
CA LEU A 101 3.18 -0.99 -12.21
C LEU A 101 2.05 0.04 -12.35
N GLN A 102 1.68 0.42 -13.57
CA GLN A 102 0.65 1.43 -13.81
C GLN A 102 -0.70 1.03 -13.18
N MET A 103 -1.09 -0.26 -13.29
CA MET A 103 -2.32 -0.76 -12.67
C MET A 103 -2.29 -0.64 -11.14
N ILE A 104 -1.14 -0.93 -10.51
CA ILE A 104 -0.95 -0.79 -9.07
C ILE A 104 -1.06 0.67 -8.65
N ILE A 105 -0.37 1.59 -9.36
CA ILE A 105 -0.35 3.01 -9.04
C ILE A 105 -1.74 3.63 -9.16
N GLU A 106 -2.49 3.28 -10.21
CA GLU A 106 -3.87 3.75 -10.38
C GLU A 106 -4.80 3.23 -9.27
N ALA A 107 -4.71 1.94 -8.93
CA ALA A 107 -5.50 1.37 -7.85
C ALA A 107 -5.22 2.09 -6.51
N ILE A 108 -3.95 2.36 -6.20
CA ILE A 108 -3.57 3.11 -5.00
C ILE A 108 -4.06 4.56 -5.09
N ARG A 109 -3.93 5.22 -6.24
CA ARG A 109 -4.29 6.64 -6.37
C ARG A 109 -5.78 6.88 -6.14
N TYR A 110 -6.64 5.99 -6.61
CA TYR A 110 -8.10 6.17 -6.64
C TYR A 110 -8.88 5.39 -5.58
N HIS A 111 -8.21 4.68 -4.66
CA HIS A 111 -8.93 3.85 -3.66
C HIS A 111 -9.78 4.64 -2.65
N SER A 112 -9.59 5.97 -2.56
CA SER A 112 -10.26 6.84 -1.60
C SER A 112 -10.56 8.25 -2.12
N LEU A 113 -10.49 8.43 -3.45
CA LEU A 113 -10.88 9.67 -4.14
C LEU A 113 -12.34 9.61 -4.61
#